data_AF-A0A0B4S2P1-F1
#
_entry.id   AF-A0A0B4S2P1-F1
#
_cell.length_a   1.000
_cell.length_b   1.000
_cell.length_c   1.000
_cell.angle_alpha   90.00
_cell.angle_beta   90.00
_cell.angle_gamma   90.00
#
_symmetry.space_group_name_H-M   'P 1'
#
loop_
_entity.id
_entity.type
_entity.pdbx_description
1 polymer ?
#
loop_
_entity_poly.entity_id
_entity_poly.type
_entity_poly.pdbx_seq_one_letter_code
_entity_poly.pdbx_strand_id
1 'polypeptide(L)'
;MKKFLKILFAFCLLFALISCSKSNKELEKFAGKEFNGASGGSILIILEKENSLFFSGKPVISPNTNLDNVKKGAYEKSKLQTYKNPKIESKDGKKYLTADNFPYKLEIIAENKIKDVDDDYEYTYVDLTK
;
A
#
# COMPACT_ATOMS: atom_id res chain seq x y z
N MET A 1 26.34 -35.70 32.67
CA MET A 1 25.41 -34.60 33.00
C MET A 1 24.50 -34.36 31.79
N LYS A 2 23.33 -35.00 31.76
CA LYS A 2 22.40 -35.05 30.61
C LYS A 2 21.12 -34.27 30.94
N LYS A 3 21.14 -32.95 31.13
CA LYS A 3 19.90 -32.19 31.39
C LYS A 3 19.79 -30.79 30.79
N PHE A 4 20.84 -30.22 30.18
CA PHE A 4 20.79 -28.83 29.69
C PHE A 4 20.52 -28.66 28.18
N LEU A 5 20.58 -29.72 27.38
CA LEU A 5 20.41 -29.61 25.92
C LEU A 5 18.94 -29.58 25.46
N LYS A 6 17.99 -29.96 26.33
CA LYS A 6 16.56 -30.08 25.95
C LYS A 6 15.75 -28.79 26.08
N ILE A 7 16.28 -27.76 26.74
CA ILE A 7 15.53 -26.51 27.01
C ILE A 7 15.78 -25.45 25.92
N LEU A 8 16.90 -25.50 25.21
CA LEU A 8 17.21 -24.52 24.15
C LEU A 8 16.41 -24.77 22.85
N PHE A 9 16.03 -26.02 22.58
CA PHE A 9 15.22 -26.37 21.40
C PHE A 9 13.73 -26.00 21.52
N ALA A 10 13.23 -25.81 22.75
CA ALA A 10 11.83 -25.44 22.98
C ALA A 10 11.55 -23.95 22.74
N PHE A 11 12.58 -23.09 22.79
CA PHE A 11 12.42 -21.65 22.60
C PHE A 11 12.52 -21.20 21.13
N CYS A 12 13.18 -21.98 20.26
CA CYS A 12 13.20 -21.73 18.82
C CYS A 12 11.88 -22.08 18.11
N LEU A 13 11.05 -22.95 18.68
CA LEU A 13 9.76 -23.35 18.10
C LEU A 13 8.64 -22.33 18.33
N LEU A 14 8.81 -21.40 19.28
CA LEU A 14 7.83 -20.34 19.56
C LEU A 14 7.94 -19.13 18.61
N PHE A 15 9.05 -18.99 17.86
CA PHE A 15 9.21 -17.96 16.82
C PHE A 15 9.00 -18.49 15.39
N ALA A 16 8.73 -19.78 15.21
CA ALA A 16 8.55 -20.40 13.89
C ALA A 16 7.11 -20.29 13.34
N LEU A 17 6.20 -19.66 14.09
CA LEU A 17 4.82 -19.47 13.69
C LEU A 17 4.58 -17.97 13.47
N ILE A 18 4.01 -17.63 12.31
CA ILE A 18 3.76 -16.28 11.75
C ILE A 18 4.89 -15.73 10.85
N SER A 19 5.28 -16.50 9.84
CA SER A 19 5.28 -15.92 8.49
C SER A 19 4.79 -16.97 7.52
N CYS A 20 3.52 -17.33 7.66
CA CYS A 20 2.80 -17.92 6.56
C CYS A 20 2.60 -16.77 5.56
N SER A 21 3.55 -16.60 4.65
CA SER A 21 3.43 -15.70 3.50
C SER A 21 2.24 -16.19 2.67
N LYS A 22 1.02 -15.74 3.04
CA LYS A 22 -0.17 -15.93 2.22
C LYS A 22 0.20 -15.45 0.83
N SER A 23 0.17 -16.38 -0.12
CA SER A 23 0.60 -16.12 -1.49
C SER A 23 -0.07 -14.84 -1.99
N ASN A 24 0.74 -13.91 -2.47
CA ASN A 24 0.35 -12.55 -2.85
C ASN A 24 -0.42 -12.49 -4.18
N LYS A 25 -1.03 -13.62 -4.62
CA LYS A 25 -1.63 -13.81 -5.94
C LYS A 25 -2.66 -12.76 -6.31
N GLU A 26 -3.38 -12.23 -5.33
CA GLU A 26 -4.32 -11.15 -5.59
C GLU A 26 -3.60 -9.81 -5.82
N LEU A 27 -2.58 -9.50 -5.02
CA LEU A 27 -1.79 -8.28 -5.17
C LEU A 27 -0.96 -8.29 -6.47
N GLU A 28 -0.50 -9.46 -6.91
CA GLU A 28 0.20 -9.65 -8.19
C GLU A 28 -0.61 -9.11 -9.39
N LYS A 29 -1.94 -9.10 -9.31
CA LYS A 29 -2.81 -8.51 -10.36
C LYS A 29 -2.63 -7.00 -10.49
N PHE A 30 -2.13 -6.34 -9.46
CA PHE A 30 -1.92 -4.89 -9.37
C PHE A 30 -0.43 -4.51 -9.45
N ALA A 31 0.47 -5.46 -9.26
CA ALA A 31 1.91 -5.24 -9.32
C ALA A 31 2.35 -4.75 -10.71
N GLY A 32 3.27 -3.79 -10.75
CA GLY A 32 3.79 -3.18 -11.98
C GLY A 32 2.81 -2.25 -12.71
N LYS A 33 1.55 -2.15 -12.25
CA LYS A 33 0.56 -1.22 -12.81
C LYS A 33 0.63 0.10 -12.06
N GLU A 34 0.81 1.20 -12.79
CA GLU A 34 0.74 2.55 -12.24
C GLU A 34 -0.68 3.10 -12.38
N PHE A 35 -1.35 3.32 -11.24
CA PHE A 35 -2.67 3.93 -11.20
C PHE A 35 -2.50 5.42 -10.97
N ASN A 36 -3.05 6.23 -11.88
CA ASN A 36 -2.87 7.67 -11.86
C ASN A 36 -4.19 8.39 -11.55
N GLY A 37 -4.12 9.42 -10.71
CA GLY A 37 -5.24 10.32 -10.48
C GLY A 37 -5.39 11.32 -11.63
N ALA A 38 -6.62 11.72 -11.94
CA ALA A 38 -6.92 12.61 -13.07
C ALA A 38 -6.22 13.98 -13.00
N SER A 39 -5.88 14.45 -11.80
CA SER A 39 -5.15 15.70 -11.55
C SER A 39 -3.76 15.46 -10.97
N GLY A 40 -3.20 14.26 -11.16
CA GLY A 40 -1.96 13.80 -10.56
C GLY A 40 -2.16 12.95 -9.30
N GLY A 41 -1.05 12.60 -8.66
CA GLY A 41 -1.02 11.55 -7.65
C GLY A 41 -0.98 10.15 -8.29
N SER A 42 -0.35 9.19 -7.63
CA SER A 42 -0.13 7.85 -8.16
C SER A 42 -0.10 6.77 -7.09
N ILE A 43 -0.44 5.55 -7.50
CA ILE A 43 -0.27 4.30 -6.74
C ILE A 43 0.50 3.32 -7.63
N LEU A 44 1.58 2.75 -7.11
CA LEU A 44 2.35 1.69 -7.77
C LEU A 44 2.81 0.64 -6.75
N ILE A 45 2.62 -0.63 -7.09
CA ILE A 45 3.07 -1.76 -6.29
C ILE A 45 4.21 -2.46 -7.03
N ILE A 46 5.34 -2.66 -6.35
CA ILE A 46 6.49 -3.41 -6.86
C ILE A 46 6.73 -4.62 -5.97
N LEU A 47 6.72 -5.83 -6.57
CA LEU A 47 6.94 -7.11 -5.88
C LEU A 47 8.28 -7.72 -6.35
N GLU A 48 9.38 -7.12 -5.92
CA GLU A 48 10.73 -7.60 -6.22
C GLU A 48 11.50 -7.95 -4.93
N LYS A 49 12.72 -7.43 -4.74
CA LYS A 49 13.57 -7.71 -3.57
C LYS A 49 12.91 -7.26 -2.26
N GLU A 50 12.27 -6.10 -2.28
CA GLU A 50 11.44 -5.59 -1.19
C GLU A 50 10.07 -5.20 -1.74
N ASN A 51 9.03 -5.93 -1.33
CA ASN A 51 7.66 -5.60 -1.70
C ASN A 51 7.33 -4.18 -1.21
N SER A 52 7.02 -3.29 -2.15
CA SER A 52 6.89 -1.85 -1.89
C SER A 52 5.62 -1.29 -2.50
N LEU A 53 4.97 -0.39 -1.76
CA LEU A 53 3.89 0.46 -2.22
C LEU A 53 4.40 1.89 -2.32
N PHE A 54 4.37 2.44 -3.53
CA PHE A 54 4.60 3.84 -3.81
C PHE A 54 3.25 4.54 -3.88
N PHE A 55 3.09 5.61 -3.11
CA PHE A 55 1.83 6.36 -3.04
C PHE A 55 2.08 7.86 -3.04
N SER A 56 1.31 8.59 -3.83
CA SER A 56 1.13 10.03 -3.72
C SER A 56 -0.36 10.39 -3.83
N GLY A 57 -0.82 11.19 -2.87
CA GLY A 57 -2.17 11.74 -2.82
C GLY A 57 -2.45 12.74 -3.95
N LYS A 58 -3.70 13.20 -4.02
CA LYS A 58 -4.09 14.32 -4.90
C LYS A 58 -3.17 15.53 -4.66
N PRO A 59 -2.56 16.11 -5.70
CA PRO A 59 -1.80 17.35 -5.56
C PRO A 59 -2.67 18.49 -5.04
N VAL A 60 -2.13 19.26 -4.10
CA VAL A 60 -2.80 20.43 -3.51
C VAL A 60 -2.10 21.75 -3.85
N ILE A 61 -0.99 21.70 -4.58
CA ILE A 61 -0.24 22.88 -5.03
C ILE A 61 -0.26 22.95 -6.56
N SER A 62 -0.60 24.13 -7.07
CA SER A 62 -0.58 24.55 -8.47
C SER A 62 -0.07 26.00 -8.54
N PRO A 63 0.30 26.54 -9.72
CA PRO A 63 0.94 27.86 -9.84
C PRO A 63 0.23 29.05 -9.15
N ASN A 64 -1.07 28.95 -8.87
CA ASN A 64 -1.86 30.01 -8.22
C ASN A 64 -2.41 29.61 -6.83
N THR A 65 -1.85 28.55 -6.22
CA THR A 65 -2.28 28.11 -4.89
C THR A 65 -1.78 29.06 -3.82
N ASN A 66 -2.70 29.61 -3.02
CA ASN A 66 -2.33 30.28 -1.78
C ASN A 66 -1.93 29.23 -0.72
N LEU A 67 -0.66 29.22 -0.34
CA LEU A 67 -0.09 28.25 0.60
C LEU A 67 -0.70 28.32 2.00
N ASP A 68 -1.21 29.48 2.42
CA ASP A 68 -1.85 29.66 3.73
C ASP A 68 -3.13 28.82 3.88
N ASN A 69 -3.76 28.47 2.75
CA ASN A 69 -4.98 27.65 2.71
C ASN A 69 -4.69 26.15 2.59
N VAL A 70 -3.42 25.76 2.40
CA VAL A 70 -3.04 24.35 2.21
C VAL A 70 -2.84 23.69 3.57
N LYS A 71 -3.69 22.70 3.88
CA LYS A 71 -3.51 21.88 5.08
C LYS A 71 -2.20 21.10 4.97
N LYS A 72 -1.33 21.22 5.99
CA LYS A 72 -0.04 20.49 6.07
C LYS A 72 -0.19 18.99 5.78
N GLY A 73 -1.19 18.34 6.36
CA GLY A 73 -1.44 16.91 6.13
C GLY A 73 -1.74 16.56 4.67
N ALA A 74 -2.50 17.40 3.97
CA ALA A 74 -2.81 17.20 2.56
C ALA A 74 -1.56 17.42 1.68
N TYR A 75 -0.73 18.40 2.03
CA TYR A 75 0.55 18.60 1.36
C TYR A 75 1.50 17.40 1.55
N GLU A 76 1.68 16.91 2.78
CA GLU A 76 2.51 15.73 3.02
C GLU A 76 1.96 14.49 2.31
N LYS A 77 0.64 14.28 2.31
CA LYS A 77 -0.03 13.20 1.56
C LYS A 77 0.25 13.27 0.05
N SER A 78 0.32 14.48 -0.52
CA SER A 78 0.57 14.67 -1.96
C SER A 78 2.00 14.35 -2.40
N LYS A 79 2.96 14.25 -1.47
CA LYS A 79 4.33 13.85 -1.79
C LYS A 79 4.39 12.34 -2.00
N LEU A 80 5.30 11.92 -2.89
CA LEU A 80 5.60 10.50 -3.07
C LEU A 80 6.17 9.90 -1.77
N GLN A 81 5.52 8.85 -1.30
CA GLN A 81 5.87 8.10 -0.10
C GLN A 81 6.00 6.62 -0.47
N THR A 82 6.87 5.91 0.25
CA THR A 82 7.11 4.49 0.06
C THR A 82 6.79 3.74 1.34
N TYR A 83 6.02 2.65 1.22
CA TYR A 83 5.61 1.78 2.31
C TYR A 83 6.01 0.34 2.01
N LYS A 84 6.34 -0.42 3.05
CA LYS A 84 6.79 -1.82 2.92
C LYS A 84 5.64 -2.80 3.09
N ASN A 85 5.81 -4.01 2.58
CA ASN A 85 4.87 -5.13 2.77
C ASN A 85 3.42 -4.82 2.35
N PRO A 86 3.20 -4.35 1.11
CA PRO A 86 1.85 -4.19 0.59
C PRO A 86 1.07 -5.49 0.65
N LYS A 87 -0.22 -5.38 0.98
CA LYS A 87 -1.18 -6.47 1.05
C LYS A 87 -2.59 -5.96 0.75
N ILE A 88 -3.46 -6.89 0.38
CA ILE A 88 -4.89 -6.62 0.24
C ILE A 88 -5.61 -7.22 1.44
N GLU A 89 -6.37 -6.39 2.15
CA GLU A 89 -7.20 -6.81 3.27
C GLU A 89 -8.68 -6.72 2.89
N SER A 90 -9.46 -7.71 3.31
CA SER A 90 -10.92 -7.69 3.15
C SER A 90 -11.58 -7.26 4.46
N LYS A 91 -12.38 -6.20 4.41
CA LYS A 91 -13.13 -5.67 5.55
C LYS A 91 -14.52 -5.26 5.09
N ASP A 92 -15.55 -5.74 5.77
CA ASP A 92 -16.96 -5.41 5.48
C ASP A 92 -17.37 -5.65 4.01
N GLY A 93 -16.88 -6.76 3.43
CA GLY A 93 -17.14 -7.12 2.04
C GLY A 93 -16.37 -6.31 0.99
N LYS A 94 -15.54 -5.35 1.42
CA LYS A 94 -14.70 -4.50 0.57
C LYS A 94 -13.24 -4.91 0.67
N LYS A 95 -12.46 -4.57 -0.36
CA LYS A 95 -11.01 -4.85 -0.41
C LYS A 95 -10.22 -3.56 -0.34
N TYR A 96 -9.19 -3.57 0.49
CA TYR A 96 -8.35 -2.40 0.74
C TYR A 96 -6.88 -2.74 0.49
N LEU A 97 -6.19 -1.88 -0.27
CA LEU A 97 -4.75 -1.89 -0.37
C LEU A 97 -4.16 -1.22 0.87
N THR A 98 -3.28 -1.93 1.57
CA THR A 98 -2.60 -1.45 2.77
C THR A 98 -1.14 -1.89 2.76
N ALA A 99 -0.33 -1.34 3.66
CA ALA A 99 1.09 -1.61 3.83
C ALA A 99 1.51 -1.25 5.27
N ASP A 100 2.75 -1.57 5.65
CA ASP A 100 3.27 -1.24 6.97
C ASP A 100 3.28 0.27 7.20
N ASN A 101 2.69 0.72 8.32
CA ASN A 101 2.52 2.13 8.68
C ASN A 101 1.81 2.97 7.62
N PHE A 102 0.96 2.36 6.78
CA PHE A 102 0.19 3.05 5.77
C PHE A 102 -1.09 3.65 6.38
N PRO A 103 -1.23 4.99 6.45
CA PRO A 103 -2.31 5.60 7.21
C PRO A 103 -3.57 5.86 6.39
N TYR A 104 -3.56 5.59 5.08
CA TYR A 104 -4.63 5.97 4.16
C TYR A 104 -5.55 4.79 3.82
N LYS A 105 -6.80 5.10 3.47
CA LYS A 105 -7.81 4.09 3.12
C LYS A 105 -8.00 3.97 1.61
N LEU A 106 -7.24 3.07 0.98
CA LEU A 106 -7.32 2.79 -0.46
C LEU A 106 -8.24 1.60 -0.76
N GLU A 107 -9.45 1.85 -1.23
CA GLU A 107 -10.43 0.84 -1.63
C GLU A 107 -10.20 0.40 -3.08
N ILE A 108 -10.08 -0.91 -3.31
CA ILE A 108 -10.05 -1.49 -4.65
C ILE A 108 -11.50 -1.65 -5.11
N ILE A 109 -11.94 -0.78 -6.02
CA ILE A 109 -13.33 -0.74 -6.51
C ILE A 109 -13.50 -1.39 -7.89
N ALA A 110 -12.41 -1.53 -8.66
CA ALA A 110 -12.35 -2.34 -9.87
C ALA A 110 -10.91 -2.79 -10.16
N GLU A 111 -10.71 -3.70 -11.13
CA GLU A 111 -9.37 -4.20 -11.49
C GLU A 111 -8.41 -3.10 -11.97
N ASN A 112 -8.96 -2.02 -12.54
CA ASN A 112 -8.21 -0.88 -13.03
C ASN A 112 -8.48 0.41 -12.24
N LYS A 113 -9.14 0.33 -11.07
CA LYS A 113 -9.55 1.51 -10.31
C LYS A 113 -9.42 1.33 -8.80
N ILE A 114 -8.72 2.28 -8.17
CA ILE A 114 -8.53 2.36 -6.71
C ILE A 114 -9.03 3.73 -6.24
N LYS A 115 -9.72 3.76 -5.10
CA LYS A 115 -10.27 4.98 -4.52
C LYS A 115 -9.65 5.27 -3.17
N ASP A 116 -9.11 6.46 -2.99
CA ASP A 116 -8.84 7.02 -1.67
C ASP A 116 -10.16 7.46 -1.05
N VAL A 117 -10.58 6.75 -0.02
CA VAL A 117 -11.89 6.95 0.62
C VAL A 117 -11.91 8.24 1.44
N ASP A 118 -10.77 8.67 1.98
CA ASP A 118 -10.70 9.85 2.86
C ASP A 118 -10.85 11.15 2.05
N ASP A 119 -10.36 11.16 0.80
CA ASP A 119 -10.37 12.33 -0.09
C ASP A 119 -11.41 12.24 -1.23
N ASP A 120 -12.17 11.15 -1.30
CA ASP A 120 -13.08 10.85 -2.42
C ASP A 120 -12.39 10.97 -3.79
N TYR A 121 -11.17 10.42 -3.90
CA TYR A 121 -10.31 10.59 -5.07
C TYR A 121 -9.96 9.25 -5.73
N GLU A 122 -10.12 9.17 -7.06
CA GLU A 122 -9.93 7.93 -7.81
C GLU A 122 -8.63 7.93 -8.62
N TYR A 123 -7.99 6.77 -8.63
CA TYR A 123 -6.81 6.46 -9.41
C TYR A 123 -7.16 5.37 -10.42
N THR A 124 -6.79 5.59 -11.68
CA THR A 124 -7.10 4.66 -12.77
C THR A 124 -5.82 4.17 -13.43
N TYR A 125 -5.76 2.86 -13.66
CA TYR A 125 -4.74 2.27 -14.52
C TYR A 125 -5.28 2.18 -15.96
N VAL A 126 -4.46 2.61 -16.92
CA VAL A 126 -4.74 2.49 -18.35
C VAL A 126 -3.63 1.67 -18.97
N ASP A 127 -3.99 0.57 -19.60
CA ASP A 127 -3.06 -0.25 -20.38
C ASP A 127 -2.91 0.37 -21.77
N LEU A 128 -1.76 1.00 -22.03
CA LEU A 128 -1.45 1.67 -23.29
C LEU A 128 -0.88 0.72 -24.35
N THR A 129 -0.78 -0.59 -24.06
CA THR A 129 -0.21 -1.58 -24.98
C THR A 129 -1.26 -2.27 -25.87
N LYS A 130 -2.53 -1.93 -25.68
CA LYS A 130 -3.67 -2.47 -26.43
C LYS A 130 -4.14 -1.56 -27.54
#